data_AF-A0A3R9FN21-F1
#
_entry.id   AF-A0A3R9FN21-F1
#
_cell.length_a   1.000
_cell.length_b   1.000
_cell.length_c   1.000
_cell.angle_alpha   90.00
_cell.angle_beta   90.00
_cell.angle_gamma   90.00
#
_symmetry.space_group_name_H-M   'P 1'
#
loop_
_entity.id
_entity.type
_entity.pdbx_description
1 polymer ?
#
loop_
_entity_poly.entity_id
_entity_poly.type
_entity_poly.pdbx_seq_one_letter_code
_entity_poly.pdbx_strand_id
1 'polypeptide(L)' 'MEKINLQDAITNLSKPIQKVARTGEPVVIAKDGHALVKIMAYREDKTNGKLGFY' A
#
# COMPACT_ATOMS: atom_id res chain seq x y z
N MET A 1 -11.29 -4.11 3.28
CA MET A 1 -9.83 -3.85 3.31
C MET A 1 -9.12 -5.19 3.28
N GLU A 2 -8.52 -5.52 2.13
CA GLU A 2 -7.81 -6.79 1.94
C GLU A 2 -6.51 -6.82 2.74
N LYS A 3 -6.16 -7.99 3.28
CA LYS A 3 -4.89 -8.24 3.96
C LYS A 3 -4.09 -9.26 3.17
N ILE A 4 -2.83 -8.98 2.90
CA ILE A 4 -1.90 -9.89 2.22
C ILE A 4 -0.69 -10.15 3.11
N ASN A 5 -0.10 -11.34 3.01
CA ASN A 5 1.13 -11.65 3.72
C ASN A 5 2.30 -10.85 3.10
N LEU A 6 3.26 -10.43 3.92
CA LEU A 6 4.49 -9.81 3.45
C LEU A 6 5.23 -10.66 2.40
N GLN A 7 5.24 -11.99 2.55
CA GLN A 7 5.89 -12.87 1.59
C GLN A 7 5.23 -12.82 0.20
N ASP A 8 3.89 -12.74 0.17
CA ASP A 8 3.14 -12.59 -1.08
C ASP A 8 3.37 -11.21 -1.70
N ALA A 9 3.43 -10.18 -0.85
CA ALA A 9 3.71 -8.81 -1.27
C ALA A 9 5.11 -8.66 -1.87
N ILE A 10 6.14 -9.31 -1.32
CA ILE A 10 7.50 -9.30 -1.89
C ILE A 10 7.50 -9.94 -3.28
N THR A 11 6.85 -11.09 -3.42
CA THR A 11 6.83 -11.86 -4.66
C THR A 11 5.97 -11.20 -5.75
N ASN A 12 4.89 -10.51 -5.36
CA ASN A 12 3.86 -10.03 -6.28
C ASN A 12 3.49 -8.55 -6.06
N LEU A 13 4.44 -7.68 -5.71
CA LEU A 13 4.16 -6.29 -5.30
C LEU A 13 3.34 -5.48 -6.31
N SER A 14 3.49 -5.77 -7.62
CA SER A 14 2.75 -5.11 -8.67
C SER A 14 1.23 -5.31 -8.57
N LYS A 15 0.76 -6.47 -8.09
CA LYS A 15 -0.67 -6.81 -7.97
C LYS A 15 -1.42 -5.89 -7.00
N PRO A 16 -1.02 -5.75 -5.72
CA PRO A 16 -1.70 -4.84 -4.79
C PRO A 16 -1.55 -3.38 -5.22
N ILE A 17 -0.43 -2.97 -5.81
CA ILE A 17 -0.27 -1.60 -6.34
C ILE A 17 -1.28 -1.32 -7.46
N GLN A 18 -1.39 -2.20 -8.46
CA GLN A 18 -2.35 -2.05 -9.56
C GLN A 18 -3.80 -2.09 -9.06
N LYS A 19 -4.10 -2.97 -8.09
CA LYS A 19 -5.42 -3.04 -7.47
C LYS A 19 -5.77 -1.71 -6.80
N VAL A 20 -4.89 -1.20 -5.95
CA VAL A 20 -5.06 0.08 -5.25
C VAL A 20 -5.19 1.23 -6.25
N ALA A 21 -4.38 1.26 -7.31
CA ALA A 21 -4.45 2.28 -8.36
C ALA A 21 -5.78 2.23 -9.13
N ARG A 22 -6.33 1.05 -9.39
CA ARG A 22 -7.58 0.86 -10.15
C ARG A 22 -8.83 1.09 -9.32
N THR A 23 -8.86 0.58 -8.08
CA THR A 23 -10.08 0.58 -7.26
C THR A 23 -10.09 1.72 -6.24
N GLY A 24 -8.93 2.29 -5.92
CA GLY A 24 -8.79 3.21 -4.80
C GLY A 24 -8.94 2.56 -3.42
N GLU A 25 -9.19 1.25 -3.36
CA GLU A 25 -9.35 0.52 -2.12
C GLU A 25 -7.98 0.19 -1.51
N PRO A 26 -7.75 0.49 -0.22
CA PRO A 26 -6.47 0.20 0.41
C PRO A 26 -6.27 -1.30 0.67
N VAL A 27 -5.00 -1.71 0.58
CA VAL A 27 -4.53 -3.06 0.90
C VAL A 27 -3.57 -2.98 2.08
N VAL A 28 -3.69 -3.89 3.03
CA VAL A 28 -2.78 -3.99 4.18
C VAL A 28 -1.84 -5.17 3.98
N ILE A 29 -0.55 -4.93 4.17
CA ILE A 29 0.46 -5.98 4.27
C ILE A 29 0.61 -6.34 5.75
N ALA A 30 0.50 -7.62 6.05
CA ALA A 30 0.63 -8.17 7.39
C ALA A 30 1.71 -9.27 7.43
N LYS A 31 2.30 -9.49 8.59
CA LYS A 31 3.20 -10.61 8.88
C LYS A 31 2.85 -11.16 10.24
N ASP A 32 2.80 -12.48 10.37
CA ASP A 32 2.53 -13.16 11.65
C ASP A 32 1.22 -12.69 12.33
N GLY A 33 0.20 -12.37 11.53
CA GLY A 33 -1.08 -11.84 12.02
C GLY A 33 -1.09 -10.34 12.36
N HIS A 34 0.07 -9.67 12.33
CA HIS A 34 0.21 -8.25 12.63
C HIS A 34 0.25 -7.40 11.35
N ALA A 35 -0.53 -6.32 11.32
CA ALA A 35 -0.50 -5.35 10.24
C ALA A 35 0.81 -4.54 10.30
N LEU A 36 1.53 -4.44 9.17
CA LEU A 36 2.80 -3.72 9.08
C LEU A 36 2.66 -2.41 8.31
N VAL A 37 2.14 -2.48 7.09
CA VAL A 37 2.00 -1.31 6.21
C VAL A 37 0.67 -1.31 5.48
N LYS A 38 0.21 -0.12 5.10
CA LYS A 38 -1.00 0.09 4.31
C LYS A 38 -0.64 0.74 2.98
N ILE A 39 -0.96 0.07 1.88
CA ILE A 39 -0.87 0.63 0.54
C ILE A 39 -2.21 1.32 0.25
N MET A 40 -2.14 2.60 -0.11
CA MET A 40 -3.30 3.39 -0.49
C MET A 40 -2.97 4.23 -1.72
N ALA A 41 -3.99 4.54 -2.50
CA ALA A 41 -3.81 5.36 -3.69
C ALA A 41 -3.32 6.74 -3.25
N TYR A 42 -2.28 7.22 -3.92
CA TYR A 42 -1.85 8.59 -3.72
C TYR A 42 -2.99 9.51 -4.16
N ARG A 43 -3.41 10.40 -3.27
CA ARG A 43 -4.30 11.50 -3.56
C ARG A 43 -3.51 12.75 -3.22
N GLU A 44 -3.46 13.71 -4.15
CA GLU A 44 -2.99 15.06 -3.84
C GLU A 44 -4.00 15.73 -2.90
N ASP A 45 -4.03 15.30 -1.64
CA ASP A 45 -4.61 16.11 -0.59
C ASP A 45 -3.65 17.27 -0.34
N LYS A 46 -4.12 18.49 -0.57
CA LYS A 46 -3.37 19.70 -0.24
C LYS A 46 -3.05 19.65 1.26
N THR A 47 -1.77 19.77 1.61
CA THR A 47 -1.15 19.77 2.97
C THR A 47 -0.83 18.36 3.50
N ASN A 48 0.39 17.99 3.90
CA ASN A 48 1.62 18.69 4.24
C ASN A 48 2.83 17.78 3.97
N GLY A 49 3.93 18.35 3.49
CA GLY A 49 5.26 17.72 3.57
C GLY A 49 5.96 17.64 2.23
N LYS A 50 6.95 18.51 2.05
CA LYS A 50 7.91 18.49 0.93
C LYS A 50 8.32 17.05 0.62
N LEU A 51 8.10 16.60 -0.62
CA LEU A 51 8.73 15.39 -1.14
C LEU A 51 10.24 15.66 -1.20
N GLY A 52 10.93 15.37 -0.11
CA GLY A 52 12.38 15.42 -0.02
C GLY A 52 12.97 14.23 -0.75
N PHE A 53 13.07 14.33 -2.08
CA PHE A 53 14.02 13.52 -2.82
C PHE A 53 15.41 14.10 -2.51
N TYR A 54 16.11 13.50 -1.54
CA TYR A 54 17.54 13.69 -1.29
C TYR A 54 18.29 12.48 -1.84
#